data_AF-A0A376P6H5-F1
#
_entry.id   AF-A0A376P6H5-F1
#
_cell.length_a   1.000
_cell.length_b   1.000
_cell.length_c   1.000
_cell.angle_alpha   90.00
_cell.angle_beta   90.00
_cell.angle_gamma   90.00
#
_symmetry.space_group_name_H-M   'P 1'
#
loop_
_entity.id
_entity.type
_entity.pdbx_description
1 polymer ?
#
loop_
_entity_poly.entity_id
_entity_poly.type
_entity_poly.pdbx_seq_one_letter_code
_entity_poly.pdbx_strand_id
1 'polypeptide(L)'
;MDEVVKERYNPAQWNIYAAQASDGDNWADDSPLCHEILAKKLLPVVRYYSYIEITRRAHQTLWREYEHLQSTFDNFAMQHIRDQDDIYPVFRELFHKQNATAKD
;
A
#
# COMPACT_ATOMS: atom_id res chain seq x y z
N MET A 1 0.65 -13.03 0.15
CA MET A 1 -0.59 -12.50 0.76
C MET A 1 -1.84 -13.07 0.13
N ASP A 2 -1.97 -13.05 -1.21
CA ASP A 2 -3.16 -13.54 -1.94
C ASP A 2 -3.61 -14.95 -1.50
N GLU A 3 -2.67 -15.90 -1.45
CA GLU A 3 -2.92 -17.28 -0.98
C GLU A 3 -3.47 -17.32 0.44
N VAL A 4 -2.83 -16.62 1.38
CA VAL A 4 -3.24 -16.54 2.78
C VAL A 4 -4.66 -15.96 2.93
N VAL A 5 -4.99 -14.92 2.17
CA VAL A 5 -6.34 -14.33 2.17
C VAL A 5 -7.35 -15.38 1.71
N LYS A 6 -7.09 -16.04 0.58
CA LYS A 6 -7.99 -17.04 0.00
C LYS A 6 -8.19 -18.26 0.90
N GLU A 7 -7.14 -18.72 1.55
CA GLU A 7 -7.17 -19.94 2.37
C GLU A 7 -7.77 -19.72 3.76
N ARG A 8 -7.57 -18.53 4.34
CA ARG A 8 -7.78 -18.33 5.78
C ARG A 8 -8.69 -17.15 6.15
N TYR A 9 -8.88 -16.17 5.26
CA TYR A 9 -9.53 -14.91 5.59
C TYR A 9 -10.51 -14.48 4.49
N ASN A 10 -11.70 -15.08 4.47
CA ASN A 10 -12.78 -14.68 3.55
C ASN A 10 -13.10 -13.18 3.75
N PRO A 11 -12.95 -12.31 2.71
CA PRO A 11 -13.21 -10.87 2.82
C PRO A 11 -14.65 -10.51 3.20
N ALA A 12 -15.62 -11.42 2.99
CA ALA A 12 -17.00 -11.23 3.45
C ALA A 12 -17.14 -11.33 4.98
N GLN A 13 -16.14 -11.88 5.67
CA GLN A 13 -16.14 -12.11 7.11
C GLN A 13 -15.06 -11.31 7.84
N TRP A 14 -14.02 -10.86 7.13
CA TRP A 14 -12.86 -10.19 7.69
C TRP A 14 -12.60 -8.85 7.03
N ASN A 15 -12.34 -7.82 7.83
CA ASN A 15 -11.70 -6.60 7.34
C ASN A 15 -10.20 -6.82 7.29
N ILE A 16 -9.63 -6.80 6.09
CA ILE A 16 -8.21 -7.08 5.87
C ILE A 16 -7.47 -5.77 5.64
N TYR A 17 -6.39 -5.56 6.38
CA TYR A 17 -5.52 -4.39 6.27
C TYR A 17 -4.10 -4.87 6.01
N ALA A 18 -3.40 -4.22 5.10
CA ALA A 18 -2.01 -4.54 4.77
C ALA A 18 -1.13 -3.30 4.91
N ALA A 19 0.08 -3.53 5.43
CA ALA A 19 1.13 -2.52 5.47
C ALA A 19 2.43 -3.15 4.94
N GLN A 20 2.93 -2.64 3.83
CA GLN A 20 4.21 -3.02 3.25
C GLN A 20 5.22 -1.93 3.56
N ALA A 21 6.32 -2.30 4.20
CA ALA A 21 7.49 -1.45 4.37
C ALA A 21 8.68 -2.10 3.64
N SER A 22 9.28 -1.39 2.69
CA SER A 22 10.45 -1.87 1.94
C SER A 22 11.33 -0.70 1.48
N ASP A 23 12.58 -0.95 1.11
CA ASP A 23 13.46 0.07 0.51
C ASP A 23 13.13 0.41 -0.95
N GLY A 24 12.14 -0.30 -1.52
CA GLY A 24 11.62 -0.11 -2.87
C GLY A 24 12.48 -0.77 -3.95
N ASP A 25 13.60 -1.40 -3.58
CA ASP A 25 14.49 -2.04 -4.53
C ASP A 25 13.82 -3.30 -5.09
N ASN A 26 13.80 -3.39 -6.41
CA ASN A 26 13.24 -4.51 -7.14
C ASN A 26 13.96 -4.65 -8.46
N TRP A 27 13.95 -5.85 -9.04
CA TRP A 27 14.37 -5.99 -10.44
C TRP A 27 13.40 -5.21 -11.32
N ALA A 28 13.93 -4.47 -12.29
CA ALA A 28 13.14 -3.55 -13.10
C ALA A 28 11.97 -4.27 -13.80
N ASP A 29 12.22 -5.51 -14.24
CA ASP A 29 11.23 -6.37 -14.91
C ASP A 29 10.15 -6.93 -13.98
N ASP A 30 10.37 -6.92 -12.66
CA ASP A 30 9.42 -7.42 -11.66
C ASP A 30 8.43 -6.36 -11.18
N SER A 31 8.76 -5.07 -11.34
CA SER A 31 7.93 -3.97 -10.84
C SER A 31 6.53 -3.94 -11.48
N PRO A 32 6.37 -4.14 -12.81
CA PRO A 32 5.06 -4.27 -13.43
C PRO A 32 4.26 -5.47 -12.92
N LEU A 33 4.92 -6.59 -12.60
CA LEU A 33 4.25 -7.75 -12.01
C LEU A 33 3.73 -7.45 -10.61
N CYS A 34 4.50 -6.70 -9.79
CA CYS A 34 4.04 -6.25 -8.48
C CYS A 34 2.80 -5.34 -8.57
N HIS A 35 2.77 -4.43 -9.55
CA HIS A 35 1.59 -3.61 -9.85
C HIS A 35 0.37 -4.48 -10.13
N GLU A 36 0.51 -5.43 -11.06
CA GLU A 36 -0.55 -6.33 -11.51
C GLU A 36 -1.09 -7.21 -10.37
N ILE A 37 -0.21 -7.76 -9.53
CA ILE A 37 -0.61 -8.55 -8.37
C ILE A 37 -1.40 -7.68 -7.39
N LEU A 38 -0.91 -6.48 -7.08
CA LEU A 38 -1.55 -5.60 -6.11
C LEU A 38 -2.94 -5.16 -6.64
N ALA A 39 -3.03 -4.68 -7.88
CA ALA A 39 -4.29 -4.27 -8.52
C ALA A 39 -5.33 -5.39 -8.63
N LYS A 40 -4.91 -6.59 -9.08
CA LYS A 40 -5.87 -7.65 -9.43
C LYS A 40 -6.20 -8.58 -8.28
N LYS A 41 -5.27 -8.77 -7.33
CA LYS A 41 -5.41 -9.82 -6.32
C LYS A 41 -5.59 -9.28 -4.90
N LEU A 42 -5.00 -8.13 -4.56
CA LEU A 42 -4.96 -7.65 -3.18
C LEU A 42 -5.87 -6.44 -2.95
N LEU A 43 -5.74 -5.37 -3.73
CA LEU A 43 -6.56 -4.16 -3.56
C LEU A 43 -8.08 -4.43 -3.62
N PRO A 44 -8.61 -5.38 -4.41
CA PRO A 44 -10.03 -5.69 -4.41
C PRO A 44 -10.56 -6.37 -3.14
N VAL A 45 -9.67 -6.97 -2.33
CA VAL A 45 -10.04 -7.81 -1.17
C VAL A 45 -9.60 -7.24 0.17
N VAL A 46 -8.84 -6.15 0.17
CA VAL A 46 -8.41 -5.43 1.38
C VAL A 46 -9.25 -4.19 1.59
N ARG A 47 -9.48 -3.85 2.86
CA ARG A 47 -10.14 -2.60 3.24
C ARG A 47 -9.20 -1.41 3.04
N TYR A 48 -7.91 -1.61 3.26
CA TYR A 48 -6.88 -0.59 3.12
C TYR A 48 -5.50 -1.24 2.97
N TYR A 49 -4.66 -0.67 2.12
CA TYR A 49 -3.28 -1.08 1.91
C TYR A 49 -2.36 0.15 1.97
N SER A 50 -1.39 0.14 2.88
CA SER A 50 -0.36 1.18 2.96
C SER A 50 0.99 0.66 2.49
N TYR A 51 1.58 1.32 1.50
CA TYR A 51 2.97 1.14 1.11
C TYR A 51 3.83 2.24 1.74
N ILE A 52 4.94 1.84 2.37
CA ILE A 52 5.93 2.73 2.96
C ILE A 52 7.27 2.39 2.32
N GLU A 53 7.80 3.31 1.51
CA GLU A 53 9.17 3.21 1.04
C GLU A 53 10.12 3.74 2.12
N ILE A 54 11.16 2.98 2.47
CA ILE A 54 12.16 3.35 3.48
C ILE A 54 13.52 3.46 2.79
N THR A 55 13.85 4.63 2.28
CA THR A 55 15.09 4.82 1.54
C THR A 55 15.55 6.27 1.57
N ARG A 56 16.87 6.48 1.59
CA ARG A 56 17.48 7.80 1.36
C ARG A 56 17.80 8.06 -0.11
N ARG A 57 17.62 7.06 -0.97
CA ARG A 57 17.86 7.15 -2.41
C ARG A 57 16.68 7.84 -3.09
N ALA A 58 16.84 8.14 -4.38
CA ALA A 58 15.70 8.50 -5.21
C ALA A 58 14.68 7.34 -5.23
N HIS A 59 13.41 7.66 -5.46
CA HIS A 59 12.35 6.68 -5.60
C HIS A 59 12.68 5.63 -6.65
N GLN A 60 12.45 4.37 -6.30
CA GLN A 60 12.75 3.21 -7.15
C GLN A 60 11.62 2.97 -8.15
N THR A 61 11.79 2.01 -9.05
CA THR A 61 10.77 1.66 -10.06
C THR A 61 9.45 1.25 -9.42
N LEU A 62 9.49 0.55 -8.28
CA LEU A 62 8.30 0.12 -7.56
C LEU A 62 7.43 1.31 -7.10
N TRP A 63 8.04 2.40 -6.63
CA TRP A 63 7.32 3.62 -6.28
C TRP A 63 6.51 4.14 -7.46
N ARG A 64 7.14 4.29 -8.63
CA ARG A 64 6.48 4.82 -9.83
C ARG A 64 5.32 3.92 -10.27
N GLU A 65 5.49 2.61 -10.25
CA GLU A 65 4.42 1.66 -10.54
C GLU A 65 3.25 1.80 -9.56
N TYR A 66 3.54 2.05 -8.29
CA TYR A 66 2.53 2.20 -7.25
C TYR A 66 1.84 3.58 -7.28
N GLU A 67 2.48 4.64 -7.78
CA GLU A 67 1.82 5.94 -8.02
C GLU A 67 0.59 5.78 -8.94
N HIS A 68 0.70 4.92 -9.96
CA HIS A 68 -0.43 4.59 -10.85
C HIS A 68 -1.57 3.86 -10.12
N LEU A 69 -1.24 3.05 -9.11
CA LEU A 69 -2.26 2.42 -8.26
C LEU A 69 -2.93 3.45 -7.35
N GLN A 70 -2.16 4.36 -6.77
CA GLN A 70 -2.69 5.41 -5.90
C GLN A 70 -3.64 6.36 -6.64
N SER A 71 -3.41 6.61 -7.93
CA SER A 71 -4.35 7.39 -8.75
C SER A 71 -5.63 6.64 -9.12
N THR A 72 -5.69 5.32 -8.89
CA THR A 72 -6.79 4.45 -9.35
C THR A 72 -7.59 3.84 -8.21
N PHE A 73 -7.00 3.66 -7.02
CA PHE A 73 -7.60 2.96 -5.90
C PHE A 73 -7.63 3.83 -4.64
N ASP A 74 -8.84 4.15 -4.17
CA ASP A 74 -9.04 4.97 -2.96
C ASP A 74 -8.58 4.27 -1.66
N ASN A 75 -8.46 2.94 -1.68
CA ASN A 75 -8.04 2.13 -0.54
C ASN A 75 -6.53 1.83 -0.52
N PHE A 76 -5.74 2.57 -1.29
CA PHE A 76 -4.28 2.46 -1.33
C PHE A 76 -3.62 3.79 -0.96
N ALA A 77 -2.61 3.72 -0.09
CA ALA A 77 -1.84 4.89 0.30
C ALA A 77 -0.34 4.60 0.24
N MET A 78 0.42 5.62 -0.14
CA MET A 78 1.87 5.57 -0.21
C MET A 78 2.48 6.63 0.69
N GLN A 79 3.55 6.28 1.39
CA GLN A 79 4.35 7.19 2.20
C GLN A 79 5.84 6.88 2.05
N HIS A 80 6.68 7.86 2.37
CA HIS A 80 8.14 7.75 2.30
C HIS A 80 8.75 8.10 3.65
N ILE A 81 9.64 7.23 4.14
CA ILE A 81 10.47 7.46 5.34
C ILE A 81 11.92 7.53 4.87
N ARG A 82 12.59 8.65 5.13
CA ARG A 82 14.02 8.84 4.85
C ARG A 82 14.84 8.61 6.10
N ASP A 83 14.34 9.13 7.22
CA ASP A 83 15.02 9.14 8.51
C ASP A 83 14.05 8.80 9.66
N GLN A 84 14.62 8.54 10.83
CA GLN A 84 13.84 8.09 12.01
C GLN A 84 12.78 9.12 12.44
N ASP A 85 13.04 10.41 12.23
CA ASP A 85 12.12 11.50 12.57
C ASP A 85 10.85 11.51 11.70
N ASP A 86 10.88 10.86 10.53
CA ASP A 86 9.72 10.74 9.64
C ASP A 86 8.71 9.69 10.12
N ILE A 87 9.13 8.75 10.97
CA ILE A 87 8.33 7.58 11.37
C ILE A 87 6.99 8.01 11.98
N TYR A 88 7.03 8.88 13.00
CA TYR A 88 5.82 9.27 13.71
C TYR A 88 4.86 10.12 12.85
N PRO A 89 5.31 11.16 12.13
CA PRO A 89 4.48 11.90 11.17
C PRO A 89 3.83 10.99 10.11
N VAL A 90 4.59 10.07 9.51
CA VAL A 90 4.08 9.15 8.47
C VAL A 90 2.99 8.25 9.01
N PHE A 91 3.19 7.62 10.17
CA PHE A 91 2.16 6.78 10.75
C PHE A 91 0.93 7.57 11.18
N ARG A 92 1.11 8.78 11.70
CA ARG A 92 -0.01 9.67 12.03
C ARG A 92 -0.85 9.97 10.79
N GLU A 93 -0.22 10.23 9.65
CA GLU A 93 -0.93 10.50 8.39
C GLU A 93 -1.68 9.27 7.88
N LEU A 94 -1.02 8.10 7.82
CA LEU A 94 -1.63 6.85 7.36
C LEU A 94 -2.86 6.43 8.16
N PHE A 95 -2.82 6.67 9.47
CA PHE A 95 -3.90 6.30 10.39
C PHE A 95 -4.74 7.48 10.83
N HIS A 96 -4.59 8.64 10.18
CA HIS A 96 -5.44 9.77 10.46
C HIS A 96 -6.88 9.39 10.13
N LYS A 97 -7.79 9.66 11.07
CA LYS A 97 -9.20 9.38 10.89
C LYS A 97 -9.69 10.22 9.71
N GLN A 98 -9.99 9.57 8.60
CA GLN A 98 -10.73 10.23 7.53
C GLN A 98 -12.06 10.67 8.13
N ASN A 99 -12.25 11.99 8.26
CA ASN A 99 -13.53 12.53 8.68
C ASN A 99 -14.56 11.96 7.72
N ALA A 100 -15.49 11.18 8.23
CA ALA A 100 -16.62 10.71 7.45
C ALA A 100 -17.38 11.95 6.99
N THR A 101 -17.06 12.46 5.82
CA THR A 101 -18.00 13.26 5.06
C THR A 101 -19.13 12.29 4.72
N ALA A 102 -20.12 12.27 5.60
CA ALA A 102 -21.43 11.74 5.31
C ALA A 102 -21.83 12.33 3.96
N LYS A 103 -21.86 11.47 2.93
CA LYS A 103 -22.63 11.76 1.73
C LYS A 103 -24.08 11.61 2.17
N ASP A 104 -24.73 12.74 2.37
CA ASP A 104 -26.19 12.85 2.32
C ASP A 104 -26.70 12.44 0.92
#